data_AF-A0A087CYM5-F1
#
_entry.id   AF-A0A087CYM5-F1
#
_cell.length_a   1.000
_cell.length_b   1.000
_cell.length_c   1.000
_cell.angle_alpha   90.00
_cell.angle_beta   90.00
_cell.angle_gamma   90.00
#
_symmetry.space_group_name_H-M   'P 1'
#
loop_
_entity.id
_entity.type
_entity.pdbx_description
1 polymer ?
#
loop_
_entity_poly.entity_id
_entity_poly.type
_entity_poly.pdbx_seq_one_letter_code
_entity_poly.pdbx_strand_id
1 'polypeptide(L)' 'MFDSGEDILDYVDLEHPVVEHHPPLEKRITLTMPVWMVSELDNEAAELAISRNAVVNTWIADRLRSMRRHETVHT' A
#
# COMPACT_ATOMS: atom_id res chain seq x y z
N MET A 1 -2.61 7.29 30.88
CA MET A 1 -3.28 7.56 29.60
C MET A 1 -3.58 6.18 29.04
N PHE A 2 -4.67 5.61 29.55
CA PHE A 2 -5.23 4.28 29.25
C PHE A 2 -5.81 4.31 27.83
N ASP A 3 -6.10 3.25 27.09
CA ASP A 3 -6.10 1.78 27.19
C ASP A 3 -6.53 1.38 25.74
N SER A 4 -6.15 0.27 25.13
CA SER A 4 -6.39 -1.11 25.57
C SER A 4 -5.46 -2.02 24.76
N GLY A 5 -4.89 -3.00 25.44
CA GLY A 5 -4.23 -4.12 24.79
C GLY A 5 -5.25 -4.97 24.03
N GLU A 6 -5.20 -4.93 22.71
CA GLU A 6 -5.80 -5.98 21.89
C GLU A 6 -4.67 -6.69 21.15
N ASP A 7 -4.48 -7.95 21.56
CA ASP A 7 -3.47 -8.88 21.14
C ASP A 7 -3.35 -8.99 19.62
N ILE A 8 -2.19 -8.63 19.08
CA ILE A 8 -1.71 -9.18 17.79
C ILE A 8 -0.77 -10.38 18.02
N LEU A 9 -0.69 -10.88 19.25
CA LEU A 9 0.09 -12.05 19.61
C LEU A 9 -0.51 -13.37 19.11
N ASP A 10 -1.77 -13.38 18.64
CA ASP A 10 -2.41 -14.58 18.06
C ASP A 10 -1.93 -14.94 16.65
N TYR A 11 -1.17 -14.05 15.98
CA TYR A 11 -0.58 -14.32 14.66
C TYR A 11 0.93 -14.55 14.68
N VAL A 12 1.55 -14.49 15.86
CA VAL A 12 2.99 -14.68 15.99
C VAL A 12 3.22 -16.04 16.63
N ASP A 13 3.41 -17.04 15.78
CA ASP A 13 3.95 -18.34 16.19
C ASP A 13 5.39 -18.12 16.69
N LEU A 14 5.53 -17.87 18.00
CA LEU A 14 6.78 -17.61 18.69
C LEU A 14 7.65 -18.87 18.83
N GLU A 15 7.15 -20.05 18.43
CA GLU A 15 7.83 -21.32 18.63
C GLU A 15 8.82 -21.63 17.49
N HIS A 16 8.72 -20.95 16.33
CA HIS A 16 9.60 -21.18 15.18
C HIS A 16 9.95 -19.90 14.40
N PRO A 17 10.82 -19.01 14.91
CA PRO A 17 11.28 -17.86 14.14
C PRO A 17 12.23 -18.32 13.03
N VAL A 18 11.67 -18.69 11.88
CA VAL A 18 12.43 -18.87 10.65
C VAL A 18 12.77 -17.48 10.14
N VAL A 19 14.00 -17.03 10.41
CA VAL A 19 14.53 -15.78 9.85
C VAL A 19 14.89 -16.05 8.39
N GLU A 20 13.88 -16.07 7.53
CA GLU A 20 14.09 -15.98 6.08
C GLU A 20 14.55 -14.56 5.77
N HIS A 21 15.81 -14.42 5.37
CA HIS A 21 16.34 -13.20 4.76
C HIS A 21 15.61 -12.95 3.43
N HIS A 22 14.40 -12.42 3.48
CA HIS A 22 13.68 -11.97 2.30
C HIS A 22 14.42 -10.76 1.72
N PRO A 23 14.80 -10.78 0.42
CA PRO A 23 15.21 -9.55 -0.25
C PRO A 23 14.07 -8.52 -0.12
N PRO A 24 14.38 -7.22 -0.02
CA PRO A 24 13.35 -6.21 0.14
C PRO A 24 12.33 -6.34 -0.99
N LEU A 25 11.09 -6.71 -0.61
CA LEU A 25 9.96 -6.94 -1.51
C LEU A 25 9.53 -5.65 -2.23
N GLU A 26 10.12 -4.51 -1.87
CA GLU A 26 9.77 -3.19 -2.34
C GLU A 26 10.90 -2.55 -3.15
N LYS A 27 10.60 -2.18 -4.40
CA LYS A 27 11.52 -1.44 -5.27
C LYS A 27 11.20 0.05 -5.25
N ARG A 28 12.15 0.86 -4.77
CA ARG A 28 12.04 2.33 -4.83
C ARG A 28 12.22 2.84 -6.26
N ILE A 29 11.31 3.71 -6.69
CA ILE A 29 11.37 4.40 -7.98
C ILE A 29 11.28 5.92 -7.78
N THR A 30 11.96 6.68 -8.63
CA THR A 30 11.84 8.15 -8.69
C THR A 30 11.02 8.54 -9.91
N LEU A 31 10.02 9.41 -9.71
CA LEU A 31 9.15 9.92 -10.77
C LEU A 31 8.98 11.43 -10.62
N THR A 32 8.82 12.13 -11.74
CA THR A 32 8.40 13.53 -11.78
C THR A 32 6.93 13.62 -12.16
N MET A 33 6.15 14.39 -11.40
CA MET A 33 4.73 14.63 -11.63
C MET A 33 4.47 16.14 -11.78
N PRO A 34 3.49 16.55 -12.60
CA PRO A 34 3.11 17.94 -12.69
C PRO A 34 2.48 18.44 -11.38
N VAL A 35 2.63 19.74 -11.09
CA VAL A 35 2.20 20.35 -9.81
C VAL A 35 0.72 20.08 -9.50
N TRP A 36 -0.15 20.22 -10.50
CA TRP A 36 -1.59 19.98 -10.33
C TRP A 36 -1.90 18.57 -9.83
N MET A 37 -1.16 17.56 -10.31
CA MET A 37 -1.38 16.17 -9.91
C MET A 37 -0.95 15.94 -8.46
N VAL A 38 0.15 16.56 -8.03
CA VAL A 38 0.60 16.48 -6.64
C VAL A 38 -0.41 17.13 -5.70
N SER A 39 -0.96 18.28 -6.08
CA SER A 39 -2.00 18.96 -5.29
C SER A 39 -3.26 18.11 -5.12
N GLU A 40 -3.74 17.46 -6.19
CA GLU A 40 -4.89 16.56 -6.10
C GLU A 40 -4.61 15.35 -5.18
N LEU A 41 -3.41 14.75 -5.30
CA LEU A 41 -3.02 13.64 -4.43
C LEU A 41 -2.91 14.05 -2.95
N ASP A 42 -2.52 15.30 -2.67
CA ASP A 42 -2.47 15.83 -1.31
C ASP A 42 -3.85 16.06 -0.72
N ASN A 43 -4.79 16.58 -1.51
CA ASN A 43 -6.18 16.76 -1.09
C ASN A 43 -6.81 15.40 -0.73
N GLU A 44 -6.66 14.40 -1.61
CA GLU A 44 -7.16 13.05 -1.37
C GLU A 44 -6.53 12.41 -0.13
N ALA A 45 -5.21 12.57 0.04
CA ALA A 45 -4.50 12.07 1.21
C ALA A 45 -5.04 12.68 2.51
N ALA A 46 -5.37 13.98 2.49
CA ALA A 46 -5.97 14.67 3.62
C ALA A 46 -7.40 14.18 3.92
N GLU A 47 -8.22 13.97 2.89
CA GLU A 47 -9.59 13.46 3.05
C GLU A 47 -9.61 12.03 3.61
N LEU A 48 -8.70 11.16 3.14
CA LEU A 48 -8.60 9.78 3.59
C LEU A 48 -7.77 9.61 4.87
N ALA A 49 -7.15 10.68 5.38
CA ALA A 49 -6.22 10.67 6.51
C ALA A 49 -5.07 9.65 6.34
N ILE A 50 -4.55 9.51 5.13
CA ILE A 50 -3.43 8.62 4.79
C ILE A 50 -2.29 9.39 4.13
N SER A 51 -1.14 8.74 3.94
CA SER A 51 -0.03 9.36 3.21
C SER A 51 -0.29 9.45 1.71
N ARG A 52 0.28 10.47 1.05
CA ARG A 52 0.27 10.60 -0.43
C ARG A 52 0.77 9.32 -1.12
N ASN A 53 1.81 8.69 -0.60
CA ASN A 53 2.35 7.44 -1.15
C ASN A 53 1.34 6.30 -1.07
N ALA A 54 0.53 6.24 -0.02
CA ALA A 54 -0.54 5.24 0.10
C ALA A 54 -1.64 5.47 -0.93
N VAL A 55 -2.03 6.73 -1.19
CA VAL A 55 -2.97 7.09 -2.27
C VAL A 55 -2.42 6.63 -3.62
N VAL A 56 -1.18 7.03 -3.95
CA VAL A 56 -0.51 6.69 -5.21
C VAL A 56 -0.44 5.17 -5.41
N ASN A 57 0.02 4.43 -4.39
CA ASN A 57 0.13 2.98 -4.47
C ASN A 57 -1.24 2.32 -4.66
N THR A 58 -2.27 2.79 -3.95
CA THR A 58 -3.62 2.24 -4.03
C THR A 58 -4.22 2.42 -5.42
N TRP A 59 -4.11 3.62 -5.98
CA TRP A 59 -4.66 3.93 -7.30
C TRP A 59 -3.92 3.20 -8.42
N ILE A 60 -2.59 3.15 -8.37
CA ILE A 60 -1.80 2.38 -9.34
C ILE A 60 -2.18 0.90 -9.25
N ALA A 61 -2.25 0.33 -8.06
CA ALA A 61 -2.63 -1.06 -7.86
C ALA A 61 -4.05 -1.33 -8.38
N ASP A 62 -5.00 -0.43 -8.12
CA ASP A 62 -6.37 -0.60 -8.60
C ASP A 62 -6.48 -0.51 -10.12
N ARG A 63 -5.78 0.46 -10.74
CA ARG A 63 -5.72 0.58 -12.20
C ARG A 63 -5.13 -0.67 -12.85
N LEU A 64 -4.03 -1.19 -12.31
CA LEU A 64 -3.39 -2.41 -12.80
C LEU A 64 -4.30 -3.64 -12.64
N ARG A 65 -4.99 -3.78 -11.50
CA ARG A 65 -5.98 -4.84 -11.29
C ARG A 65 -7.15 -4.73 -12.27
N SER A 66 -7.66 -3.52 -12.48
CA SER A 66 -8.74 -3.25 -13.43
C SER A 66 -8.36 -3.59 -14.87
N MET A 67 -7.13 -3.27 -15.29
CA MET A 67 -6.61 -3.68 -16.59
C MET A 67 -6.53 -5.19 -16.75
N ARG A 68 -6.00 -5.90 -15.74
CA ARG A 68 -5.90 -7.37 -15.77
C ARG A 68 -7.27 -8.04 -15.86
N ARG A 69 -8.28 -7.52 -15.16
CA ARG A 69 -9.66 -8.04 -15.21
C ARG A 69 -10.29 -7.90 -16.60
N HIS A 70 -10.01 -6.80 -17.32
CA HIS A 70 -10.55 -6.61 -18.67
C HIS A 70 -9.93 -7.57 -19.70
N GLU A 71 -8.68 -7.97 -19.51
CA GLU A 71 -8.00 -8.93 -20.40
C GLU A 71 -8.60 -10.34 -20.30
N THR A 72 -9.01 -10.77 -19.11
CA THR A 72 -9.60 -12.09 -18.89
C THR A 72 -11.04 -12.23 -19.46
N VAL A 73 -11.73 -11.12 -19.72
CA VAL A 73 -13.12 -11.13 -20.23
C VAL A 73 -13.18 -11.17 -21.77
N HIS A 74 -12.04 -10.98 -22.45
CA HIS A 74 -11.95 -10.98 -23.91
C HIS A 74 -11.40 -12.30 -24.51
N THR A 75 -11.37 -13.37 -23.72
CA THR A 75 -11.05 -14.76 -24.15
C THR A 75 -12.23 -15.67 -23.84
#